data_AF-A0A973D527-F1
#
_entry.id   AF-A0A973D527-F1
#
_cell.length_a   1.000
_cell.length_b   1.000
_cell.length_c   1.000
_cell.angle_alpha   90.00
_cell.angle_beta   90.00
_cell.angle_gamma   90.00
#
_symmetry.space_group_name_H-M   'P 1'
#
loop_
_entity.id
_entity.type
_entity.pdbx_description
1 polymer ?
#
loop_
_entity_poly.entity_id
_entity_poly.type
_entity_poly.pdbx_seq_one_letter_code
_entity_poly.pdbx_strand_id
1 'polypeptide(L)'
;MSEIRAVFFDIDGTLFSTADFATQARAASADAMIEAGLRVPREDLLEELTEVVREFSSNHERHFDKLLLRLPRRVLKGLNPAVIIAAGIVAYHDTKTRLLEPFEDAREVLKR
;
A
#
# COMPACT_ATOMS: atom_id res chain seq x y z
N MET A 1 44.32 6.46 -9.19
CA MET A 1 42.88 6.22 -8.92
C MET A 1 42.25 5.76 -10.23
N SER A 2 41.51 4.66 -10.23
CA SER A 2 40.80 4.18 -11.43
C SER A 2 39.61 5.10 -11.71
N GLU A 3 39.41 5.45 -12.98
CA GLU A 3 38.31 6.29 -13.44
C GLU A 3 36.96 5.55 -13.31
N ILE A 4 35.97 6.17 -12.67
CA ILE A 4 34.63 5.59 -12.56
C ILE A 4 33.96 5.69 -13.93
N ARG A 5 33.59 4.53 -14.51
CA ARG A 5 32.94 4.46 -15.83
C ARG A 5 31.43 4.30 -15.78
N ALA A 6 30.89 3.91 -14.63
CA ALA A 6 29.45 3.70 -14.44
C ALA A 6 29.07 3.81 -12.96
N VAL A 7 27.84 4.28 -12.71
CA VAL A 7 27.17 4.27 -11.41
C VAL A 7 25.79 3.64 -11.63
N PHE A 8 25.44 2.64 -10.83
CA PHE A 8 24.13 1.98 -10.86
C PHE A 8 23.30 2.46 -9.68
N PHE A 9 22.01 2.72 -9.93
CA PHE A 9 21.05 3.10 -8.91
C PHE A 9 19.96 2.04 -8.81
N ASP A 10 19.56 1.74 -7.59
CA ASP A 10 18.29 1.08 -7.32
C ASP A 10 17.13 2.07 -7.52
N ILE A 11 15.90 1.59 -7.62
CA ILE A 11 14.70 2.42 -7.79
C ILE A 11 14.01 2.62 -6.45
N ASP A 12 13.61 1.52 -5.81
CA ASP A 12 12.73 1.53 -4.66
C ASP A 12 13.49 1.90 -3.39
N GLY A 13 13.10 3.01 -2.74
CA GLY A 13 13.81 3.53 -1.58
C GLY A 13 15.16 4.20 -1.92
N THR A 14 15.48 4.38 -3.20
CA THR A 14 16.66 5.10 -3.67
C THR A 14 16.29 6.29 -4.55
N LEU A 15 15.51 6.08 -5.61
CA LEU A 15 15.03 7.16 -6.49
C LEU A 15 13.59 7.56 -6.18
N PHE A 16 12.80 6.65 -5.62
CA PHE A 16 11.39 6.85 -5.25
C PHE A 16 11.15 6.40 -3.80
N SER A 17 10.34 7.16 -3.04
CA SER A 17 9.90 6.70 -1.72
C SER A 17 8.85 5.61 -1.88
N THR A 18 9.17 4.38 -1.48
CA THR A 18 8.22 3.26 -1.49
C THR A 18 7.45 3.09 -0.18
N ALA A 19 8.04 3.51 0.94
CA ALA A 19 7.44 3.36 2.26
C ALA A 19 6.28 4.35 2.48
N ASP A 20 6.45 5.61 2.05
CA ASP A 20 5.48 6.68 2.32
C ASP A 20 4.22 6.50 1.48
N PHE A 21 4.37 6.24 0.18
CA PHE A 21 3.21 6.00 -0.68
C PHE A 21 2.45 4.77 -0.22
N ALA A 22 3.15 3.68 0.14
CA ALA A 22 2.51 2.43 0.50
C ALA A 22 1.70 2.57 1.81
N THR A 23 2.20 3.37 2.75
CA THR A 23 1.48 3.68 4.00
C THR A 23 0.21 4.48 3.72
N GLN A 24 0.30 5.53 2.90
CA GLN A 24 -0.86 6.34 2.51
C GLN A 24 -1.87 5.54 1.69
N ALA A 25 -1.40 4.70 0.76
CA ALA A 25 -2.25 3.87 -0.08
C ALA A 25 -3.00 2.81 0.75
N ARG A 26 -2.35 2.19 1.75
CA ARG A 26 -3.02 1.28 2.70
C ARG A 26 -4.06 2.00 3.55
N ALA A 27 -3.75 3.23 4.01
CA ALA A 27 -4.70 4.03 4.75
C ALA A 27 -5.96 4.34 3.91
N ALA A 28 -5.77 4.83 2.68
CA ALA A 28 -6.87 5.07 1.75
C ALA A 28 -7.67 3.81 1.42
N SER A 29 -7.00 2.65 1.33
CA SER A 29 -7.66 1.36 1.10
C SER A 29 -8.57 0.98 2.26
N ALA A 30 -8.08 1.13 3.49
CA ALA A 30 -8.88 0.86 4.70
C ALA A 30 -10.10 1.79 4.78
N ASP A 31 -9.92 3.07 4.47
CA ASP A 31 -11.00 4.06 4.42
C ASP A 31 -12.07 3.66 3.38
N ALA A 32 -11.66 3.31 2.16
CA ALA A 32 -12.57 2.85 1.12
C ALA A 32 -13.31 1.55 1.46
N MET A 33 -12.65 0.61 2.16
CA MET A 33 -13.28 -0.63 2.64
C MET A 33 -14.36 -0.35 3.69
N ILE A 34 -14.12 0.62 4.58
CA ILE A 34 -15.11 1.06 5.59
C ILE A 34 -16.29 1.75 4.92
N GLU A 35 -16.04 2.65 3.96
CA GLU A 35 -17.07 3.31 3.15
C GLU A 35 -17.92 2.31 2.35
N ALA A 36 -17.31 1.22 1.88
CA ALA A 36 -17.99 0.12 1.21
C ALA A 36 -18.85 -0.75 2.15
N GLY A 37 -18.83 -0.47 3.45
CA GLY A 37 -19.75 -1.03 4.45
C GLY A 37 -19.10 -1.87 5.54
N LEU A 38 -17.77 -2.01 5.56
CA LEU A 38 -17.07 -2.77 6.59
C LEU A 38 -17.17 -2.06 7.95
N ARG A 39 -17.86 -2.69 8.91
CA ARG A 39 -18.12 -2.11 10.24
C ARG A 39 -17.02 -2.46 11.23
N VAL A 40 -15.86 -1.85 11.06
CA VAL A 40 -14.68 -2.00 11.93
C VAL A 40 -14.12 -0.61 12.22
N PRO A 41 -13.65 -0.30 13.45
CA PRO A 41 -12.91 0.93 13.70
C PRO A 41 -11.72 1.04 12.76
N ARG A 42 -11.48 2.24 12.23
CA ARG A 42 -10.41 2.49 11.27
C ARG A 42 -9.03 2.07 11.81
N GLU A 43 -8.76 2.40 13.06
CA GLU A 43 -7.48 2.09 13.73
C GLU A 43 -7.24 0.58 13.80
N ASP A 44 -8.23 -0.19 14.29
CA ASP A 44 -8.18 -1.66 14.34
C ASP A 44 -7.94 -2.27 12.96
N LEU A 45 -8.59 -1.74 11.92
CA LEU A 45 -8.44 -2.23 10.55
C LEU A 45 -7.02 -1.98 10.00
N LEU A 46 -6.44 -0.82 10.30
CA LEU A 46 -5.08 -0.47 9.90
C LEU A 46 -4.03 -1.29 10.65
N GLU A 47 -4.25 -1.55 11.93
CA GLU A 47 -3.40 -2.41 12.74
C GLU A 47 -3.39 -3.83 12.16
N GLU A 48 -4.56 -4.42 11.92
CA GLU A 48 -4.67 -5.76 11.32
C GLU A 48 -4.07 -5.82 9.91
N LEU A 49 -4.29 -4.80 9.08
CA LEU A 49 -3.68 -4.72 7.75
C LEU A 49 -2.14 -4.65 7.84
N THR A 50 -1.61 -3.93 8.82
CA THR A 50 -0.16 -3.84 9.06
C THR A 50 0.41 -5.21 9.44
N GLU A 51 -0.26 -5.94 10.32
CA GLU A 51 0.14 -7.30 10.71
C GLU A 51 0.07 -8.28 9.54
N VAL A 52 -0.97 -8.20 8.70
CA VAL A 52 -1.06 -9.00 7.46
C VAL A 52 0.13 -8.73 6.53
N VAL A 53 0.49 -7.47 6.33
CA VAL A 53 1.63 -7.11 5.45
C VAL A 53 2.95 -7.62 6.03
N ARG A 54 3.13 -7.53 7.36
CA ARG A 54 4.31 -8.05 8.06
C ARG A 54 4.44 -9.57 7.90
N GLU A 55 3.33 -10.31 7.99
CA GLU A 55 3.33 -11.77 7.90
C GLU A 55 3.56 -12.28 6.47
N PHE A 56 2.92 -11.67 5.47
CA PHE A 56 2.92 -12.19 4.10
C PHE A 56 3.94 -11.52 3.16
N SER A 57 4.78 -10.62 3.67
CA SER A 57 5.67 -9.70 2.91
C SER A 57 4.94 -8.56 2.20
N SER A 58 5.66 -7.46 1.95
CA SER A 58 5.14 -6.28 1.24
C SER A 58 4.70 -6.56 -0.20
N ASN A 59 5.18 -7.64 -0.81
CA ASN A 59 4.97 -7.94 -2.24
C ASN A 59 3.85 -8.96 -2.46
N HIS A 60 3.12 -9.36 -1.43
CA HIS A 60 2.01 -10.30 -1.57
C HIS A 60 0.77 -9.64 -2.19
N GLU A 61 0.25 -10.23 -3.25
CA GLU A 61 -0.84 -9.65 -4.04
C GLU A 61 -2.21 -9.68 -3.36
N ARG A 62 -2.36 -10.43 -2.25
CA ARG A 62 -3.67 -10.74 -1.64
C ARG A 62 -3.79 -10.29 -0.19
N HIS A 63 -3.19 -9.16 0.18
CA HIS A 63 -3.29 -8.65 1.56
C HIS A 63 -4.74 -8.40 2.00
N PHE A 64 -5.59 -7.84 1.14
CA PHE A 64 -6.99 -7.57 1.51
C PHE A 64 -7.80 -8.86 1.70
N ASP A 65 -7.57 -9.90 0.89
CA ASP A 65 -8.16 -11.22 1.11
C ASP A 65 -7.76 -11.77 2.48
N LYS A 66 -6.46 -11.71 2.82
CA LYS A 66 -5.95 -12.17 4.12
C LYS A 66 -6.51 -11.36 5.28
N LEU A 67 -6.65 -10.05 5.12
CA LEU A 67 -7.27 -9.17 6.10
C LEU A 67 -8.72 -9.59 6.38
N LEU A 68 -9.54 -9.81 5.35
CA LEU A 68 -10.93 -10.22 5.54
C LEU A 68 -11.08 -11.59 6.23
N LEU A 69 -10.09 -12.47 6.10
CA LEU A 69 -10.07 -13.76 6.82
C LEU A 69 -9.80 -13.62 8.32
N ARG A 70 -9.14 -12.54 8.77
CA ARG A 70 -8.86 -12.26 10.18
C ARG A 70 -10.03 -11.57 10.90
N LEU A 71 -10.83 -10.82 10.15
CA LEU A 71 -11.91 -10.05 10.73
C LEU A 71 -13.06 -10.95 11.23
N PRO A 72 -13.73 -10.59 12.34
CA PRO A 72 -14.89 -11.33 12.82
C PRO A 72 -16.00 -11.40 11.75
N ARG A 73 -16.49 -12.61 11.43
CA ARG A 73 -17.53 -12.82 10.39
C ARG A 73 -18.74 -11.88 10.46
N ARG A 74 -19.11 -11.42 11.66
CA ARG A 74 -20.20 -10.46 11.88
C ARG A 74 -20.02 -9.14 11.13
N VAL A 75 -18.78 -8.69 10.90
CA VAL A 75 -18.48 -7.42 10.23
C VAL A 75 -18.70 -7.49 8.72
N LEU A 76 -18.72 -8.70 8.16
CA LEU A 76 -18.99 -8.99 6.75
C LEU A 76 -20.45 -9.43 6.51
N LYS A 77 -21.29 -9.50 7.55
CA LYS A 77 -22.66 -10.00 7.42
C LYS A 77 -23.47 -9.13 6.47
N GLY A 78 -23.92 -9.72 5.36
CA GLY A 78 -24.71 -9.04 4.33
C GLY A 78 -23.88 -8.24 3.33
N LEU A 79 -22.55 -8.30 3.41
CA LEU A 79 -21.65 -7.69 2.44
C LEU A 79 -21.13 -8.74 1.46
N ASN A 80 -20.80 -8.32 0.24
CA ASN A 80 -20.03 -9.13 -0.70
C ASN A 80 -18.53 -8.87 -0.49
N PRO A 81 -17.73 -9.84 -0.02
CA PRO A 81 -16.29 -9.65 0.21
C PRO A 81 -15.53 -9.15 -1.01
N ALA A 82 -15.93 -9.55 -2.22
CA ALA A 82 -15.29 -9.11 -3.46
C ALA A 82 -15.46 -7.59 -3.68
N VAL A 83 -16.60 -7.01 -3.28
CA VAL A 83 -16.83 -5.57 -3.38
C VAL A 83 -15.94 -4.81 -2.40
N ILE A 84 -15.79 -5.33 -1.18
CA ILE A 84 -14.92 -4.73 -0.16
C ILE A 84 -13.46 -4.76 -0.61
N ILE A 85 -12.98 -5.91 -1.11
CA ILE A 85 -11.63 -6.05 -1.64
C ILE A 85 -11.42 -5.11 -2.83
N ALA A 86 -12.36 -5.05 -3.77
CA ALA A 86 -12.27 -4.17 -4.92
C ALA A 86 -12.17 -2.69 -4.53
N ALA A 87 -12.94 -2.24 -3.53
CA ALA A 87 -12.85 -0.87 -3.02
C ALA A 87 -11.45 -0.54 -2.49
N GLY A 88 -10.85 -1.46 -1.71
CA GLY A 88 -9.47 -1.31 -1.25
C GLY A 88 -8.45 -1.26 -2.38
N ILE A 89 -8.57 -2.15 -3.38
CA ILE A 89 -7.67 -2.20 -4.55
C ILE A 89 -7.73 -0.88 -5.34
N VAL A 90 -8.94 -0.39 -5.66
CA VAL A 90 -9.11 0.85 -6.42
C VAL A 90 -8.47 2.03 -5.68
N ALA A 91 -8.77 2.20 -4.39
CA ALA A 91 -8.20 3.28 -3.59
C ALA A 91 -6.67 3.19 -3.47
N TYR A 92 -6.11 1.98 -3.36
CA TYR A 92 -4.66 1.78 -3.38
C TYR A 92 -4.03 2.28 -4.67
N HIS A 93 -4.59 1.86 -5.82
CA HIS A 93 -4.07 2.23 -7.14
C HIS A 93 -4.24 3.72 -7.45
N ASP A 94 -5.35 4.33 -7.04
CA ASP A 94 -5.56 5.77 -7.19
C ASP A 94 -4.54 6.56 -6.37
N THR A 95 -4.29 6.12 -5.13
CA THR A 95 -3.28 6.74 -4.27
C THR A 95 -1.87 6.57 -4.83
N LYS A 96 -1.52 5.38 -5.31
CA LYS A 96 -0.24 5.11 -5.97
C LYS A 96 -0.05 6.00 -7.19
N THR A 97 -1.06 6.13 -8.04
CA THR A 97 -0.99 6.97 -9.26
C THR A 97 -0.78 8.44 -8.92
N ARG A 98 -1.38 8.92 -7.83
CA ARG A 98 -1.32 10.33 -7.43
C ARG A 98 -0.06 10.71 -6.67
N LEU A 99 0.51 9.79 -5.87
CA LEU A 99 1.57 10.11 -4.91
C LEU A 99 2.94 9.52 -5.25
N LEU A 100 3.03 8.66 -6.27
CA LEU A 100 4.31 8.07 -6.64
C LEU A 100 5.18 9.12 -7.36
N GLU A 101 6.02 9.78 -6.57
CA GLU A 101 6.95 10.80 -7.03
C GLU A 101 8.40 10.41 -6.66
N PRO A 102 9.39 10.81 -7.47
CA PRO A 102 10.79 10.61 -7.11
C PRO A 102 11.16 11.48 -5.90
N PHE A 103 12.23 11.12 -5.20
CA PHE A 103 12.81 12.00 -4.18
C PHE A 103 13.19 13.36 -4.79
N GLU A 104 13.12 14.41 -3.98
CA GLU A 104 13.27 15.81 -4.40
C GLU A 104 14.56 16.03 -5.20
N ASP A 105 15.65 15.40 -4.75
CA ASP A 105 16.99 15.48 -5.32
C ASP A 105 17.28 14.46 -6.42
N ALA A 106 16.51 13.38 -6.51
CA ALA A 106 16.76 12.27 -7.46
C ALA A 106 16.84 12.77 -8.92
N ARG A 107 15.98 13.73 -9.29
CA ARG A 107 16.00 14.33 -10.64
C ARG A 107 17.21 15.19 -10.90
N GLU A 108 17.73 15.87 -9.88
CA GLU A 108 18.92 16.72 -10.03
C GLU A 108 20.17 15.86 -10.17
N VAL A 109 20.30 14.82 -9.34
CA VAL A 109 21.43 13.88 -9.34
C VAL A 109 21.59 13.17 -10.69
N LEU A 110 20.49 12.74 -11.31
CA LEU A 110 20.53 12.01 -12.58
C LEU A 110 20.73 12.89 -13.83
N LYS A 111 20.63 14.21 -13.72
CA LYS A 111 20.83 15.13 -14.85
C LYS A 111 22.29 15.57 -15.03
N ARG A 112 23.15 15.31 -14.04
CA ARG A 112 24.57 15.68 -14.03
C ARG A 112 25.42 14.56 -14.62
#